data_AF-A0A7C7EG71-F1
#
_entry.id   AF-A0A7C7EG71-F1
#
_cell.length_a   1.000
_cell.length_b   1.000
_cell.length_c   1.000
_cell.angle_alpha   90.00
_cell.angle_beta   90.00
_cell.angle_gamma   90.00
#
_symmetry.space_group_name_H-M   'P 1'
#
loop_
_entity.id
_entity.type
_entity.pdbx_description
1 polymer ?
#
loop_
_entity_poly.entity_id
_entity_poly.type
_entity_poly.pdbx_seq_one_letter_code
_entity_poly.pdbx_strand_id
1 'polypeptide(L)'
;MSDNFVPEITSPLRQKMVLVPEVIHQKASGIKVYGKLIKSLVFTTDIALIRNTNAHAVLAVYPFTPQPVITHALMMAADIPVFCGVGGGLTQGKRV
;
A
#
# COMPACT_ATOMS: atom_id res chain seq x y z
N MET A 1 -15.02 12.71 16.18
CA MET A 1 -15.97 11.88 15.42
C MET A 1 -16.41 10.78 16.36
N SER A 2 -17.71 10.50 16.46
CA SER A 2 -18.22 9.42 17.30
C SER A 2 -17.58 8.10 16.88
N ASP A 3 -17.06 7.34 17.84
CA ASP A 3 -16.52 5.99 17.62
C ASP A 3 -17.67 5.06 17.22
N ASN A 4 -17.96 5.04 15.93
CA ASN A 4 -18.90 4.09 15.37
C ASN A 4 -18.19 2.74 15.31
N PHE A 5 -18.72 1.75 16.04
CA PHE A 5 -18.24 0.38 15.98
C PHE A 5 -18.39 -0.15 14.54
N VAL A 6 -17.25 -0.45 13.90
CA VAL A 6 -17.20 -1.10 12.58
C VAL A 6 -16.91 -2.58 12.82
N PRO A 7 -17.85 -3.50 12.54
CA PRO A 7 -17.61 -4.92 12.72
C PRO A 7 -16.56 -5.42 11.72
N GLU A 8 -15.57 -6.17 12.22
CA GLU A 8 -14.56 -6.83 11.40
C GLU A 8 -14.90 -8.33 11.25
N ILE A 9 -14.91 -8.82 10.01
CA ILE A 9 -15.14 -10.23 9.69
C ILE A 9 -13.83 -10.82 9.17
N THR A 10 -13.32 -11.86 9.82
CA THR A 10 -12.06 -12.52 9.45
C THR A 10 -12.22 -14.03 9.31
N SER A 11 -11.22 -14.70 8.73
CA SER A 11 -11.17 -16.16 8.62
C SER A 11 -9.81 -16.70 9.09
N PRO A 12 -9.74 -17.96 9.58
CA PRO A 12 -8.47 -18.56 10.01
C PRO A 12 -7.37 -18.53 8.92
N LEU A 13 -7.76 -18.59 7.65
CA LEU A 13 -6.83 -18.54 6.51
C LEU A 13 -6.22 -17.16 6.26
N ARG A 14 -6.79 -16.09 6.84
CA ARG A 14 -6.30 -14.70 6.69
C ARG A 14 -5.51 -14.18 7.90
N GLN A 15 -5.19 -15.03 8.88
CA GLN A 15 -4.44 -14.62 10.07
C GLN A 15 -3.04 -14.07 9.78
N LYS A 16 -2.43 -14.41 8.64
CA LYS A 16 -1.08 -13.96 8.25
C LYS A 16 -1.07 -12.70 7.39
N MET A 17 -2.22 -12.05 7.20
CA MET A 17 -2.30 -10.80 6.45
C MET A 17 -1.45 -9.71 7.11
N VAL A 18 -0.78 -8.90 6.29
CA VAL A 18 -0.11 -7.67 6.75
C VAL A 18 -1.17 -6.59 6.98
N LEU A 19 -1.50 -6.35 8.24
CA LEU A 19 -2.47 -5.35 8.66
C LEU A 19 -1.81 -3.98 8.89
N VAL A 20 -2.45 -2.95 8.35
CA VAL A 20 -2.13 -1.55 8.61
C VAL A 20 -2.51 -1.21 10.05
N PRO A 21 -1.64 -0.51 10.81
CA PRO A 21 -1.97 -0.05 12.15
C PRO A 21 -3.26 0.78 12.22
N GLU A 22 -4.11 0.48 13.20
CA GLU A 22 -5.42 1.13 13.38
C GLU A 22 -5.33 2.67 13.50
N VAL A 23 -4.22 3.17 14.07
CA VAL A 23 -3.95 4.61 14.17
C VAL A 23 -3.97 5.33 12.82
N ILE A 24 -3.66 4.64 11.72
CA ILE A 24 -3.73 5.22 10.37
C ILE A 24 -5.19 5.43 9.96
N HIS A 25 -6.09 4.48 10.24
CA HIS A 25 -7.51 4.64 9.95
C HIS A 25 -8.12 5.79 10.74
N GLN A 26 -7.74 5.93 12.01
CA GLN A 26 -8.24 6.94 12.94
C GLN A 26 -7.67 8.35 12.70
N LYS A 27 -6.36 8.46 12.47
CA LYS A 27 -5.65 9.75 12.50
C LYS A 27 -5.17 10.25 11.15
N ALA A 28 -4.95 9.38 10.16
CA ALA A 28 -4.47 9.84 8.87
C ALA A 28 -5.59 10.49 8.06
N SER A 29 -5.36 11.72 7.61
CA SER A 29 -6.22 12.42 6.65
C SER A 29 -6.27 11.67 5.31
N GLY A 30 -5.11 11.19 4.85
CA GLY A 30 -4.94 10.53 3.56
C GLY A 30 -5.00 11.49 2.38
N ILE A 31 -4.97 10.93 1.18
CA ILE A 31 -5.08 11.66 -0.10
C ILE A 31 -6.24 11.09 -0.93
N LYS A 32 -7.01 11.96 -1.59
CA LYS A 32 -8.04 11.52 -2.55
C LYS A 32 -7.45 11.54 -3.95
N VAL A 33 -7.41 10.39 -4.60
CA VAL A 33 -6.95 10.21 -5.98
C VAL A 33 -8.09 9.62 -6.78
N TYR A 34 -8.61 10.36 -7.76
CA TYR A 34 -9.77 9.97 -8.58
C TYR A 34 -10.97 9.46 -7.74
N GLY A 35 -11.27 10.14 -6.64
CA GLY A 35 -12.37 9.78 -5.73
C GLY A 35 -12.05 8.68 -4.72
N LYS A 36 -10.92 7.97 -4.84
CA LYS A 36 -10.47 6.97 -3.86
C LYS A 36 -9.62 7.62 -2.77
N LEU A 37 -10.03 7.43 -1.50
CA LEU A 37 -9.25 7.89 -0.34
C LEU A 37 -8.17 6.86 0.00
N ILE A 38 -6.91 7.28 -0.07
CA ILE A 38 -5.74 6.47 0.25
C ILE A 38 -5.15 6.99 1.56
N LYS A 39 -5.22 6.21 2.64
CA LYS A 39 -4.63 6.56 3.94
C LYS A 39 -3.33 5.83 4.25
N SER A 40 -3.06 4.71 3.56
CA SER A 40 -1.92 3.85 3.81
C SER A 40 -1.34 3.31 2.51
N LEU A 41 -0.02 3.14 2.51
CA LEU A 41 0.73 2.51 1.43
C LEU A 41 1.55 1.36 2.01
N VAL A 42 1.42 0.16 1.44
CA VAL A 42 2.39 -0.90 1.72
C VAL A 42 3.62 -0.67 0.85
N PHE A 43 4.79 -0.56 1.47
CA PHE A 43 6.03 -0.40 0.72
C PHE A 43 6.64 -1.77 0.44
N THR A 44 6.43 -2.29 -0.77
CA THR A 44 6.95 -3.60 -1.18
C THR A 44 6.87 -3.81 -2.70
N THR A 45 7.70 -4.73 -3.21
CA THR A 45 7.56 -5.32 -4.55
C THR A 45 7.21 -6.81 -4.49
N ASP A 46 7.02 -7.36 -3.30
CA ASP A 46 6.67 -8.77 -3.09
C ASP A 46 5.19 -9.01 -3.42
N ILE A 47 4.95 -9.82 -4.45
CA ILE A 47 3.61 -10.18 -4.96
C ILE A 47 2.76 -10.87 -3.88
N ALA A 48 3.35 -11.72 -3.04
CA ALA A 48 2.61 -12.40 -1.99
C ALA A 48 2.15 -11.40 -0.93
N LEU A 49 2.97 -10.41 -0.56
CA LEU A 49 2.56 -9.34 0.35
C LEU A 49 1.50 -8.42 -0.26
N ILE A 50 1.64 -8.07 -1.54
CA ILE A 50 0.67 -7.26 -2.28
C ILE A 50 -0.73 -7.90 -2.25
N ARG A 51 -0.82 -9.22 -2.39
CA ARG A 51 -2.10 -9.96 -2.30
C ARG A 51 -2.63 -10.14 -0.88
N ASN A 52 -1.79 -9.95 0.13
CA ASN A 52 -2.09 -10.28 1.53
C ASN A 52 -1.86 -9.07 2.44
N THR A 53 -2.46 -7.93 2.10
CA THR A 53 -2.50 -6.74 2.94
C THR A 53 -3.87 -6.07 2.91
N ASN A 54 -4.19 -5.27 3.93
CA ASN A 54 -5.33 -4.36 3.94
C ASN A 54 -4.94 -2.89 3.64
N ALA A 55 -3.73 -2.63 3.14
CA ALA A 55 -3.32 -1.30 2.72
C ALA A 55 -4.19 -0.74 1.58
N HIS A 56 -4.33 0.58 1.52
CA HIS A 56 -5.17 1.22 0.50
C HIS A 56 -4.52 1.25 -0.90
N ALA A 57 -3.19 1.20 -0.96
CA ALA A 57 -2.41 1.12 -2.19
C ALA A 57 -1.01 0.55 -1.93
N VAL A 58 -0.31 0.17 -3.00
CA VAL A 58 1.06 -0.34 -2.99
C VAL A 58 2.01 0.76 -3.44
N LEU A 59 3.10 0.95 -2.69
CA LEU A 59 4.25 1.75 -3.11
C LEU A 59 5.36 0.81 -3.54
N ALA A 60 5.59 0.69 -4.85
CA ALA A 60 6.59 -0.21 -5.42
C ALA A 60 7.83 0.59 -5.87
N VAL A 61 8.74 0.80 -4.92
CA VAL A 61 10.07 1.39 -5.16
C VAL A 61 11.05 0.25 -5.42
N TYR A 62 11.78 0.32 -6.52
CA TYR A 62 12.89 -0.59 -6.82
C TYR A 62 14.03 0.18 -7.48
N PRO A 63 15.31 -0.12 -7.13
CA PRO A 63 16.48 0.65 -7.55
C PRO A 63 17.01 0.21 -8.93
N PHE A 64 16.13 -0.12 -9.86
CA PHE A 64 16.49 -0.61 -11.19
C PHE A 64 15.82 0.25 -12.26
N THR A 65 16.34 0.21 -13.50
CA THR A 65 15.66 0.81 -14.65
C THR A 65 14.22 0.30 -14.71
N PRO A 66 13.22 1.18 -14.85
CA PRO A 66 11.83 0.77 -14.98
C PRO A 66 11.65 -0.16 -16.18
N GLN A 67 11.54 -1.47 -15.91
CA GLN A 67 11.23 -2.46 -16.94
C GLN A 67 9.71 -2.68 -16.97
N PRO A 68 9.05 -2.57 -18.14
CA PRO A 68 7.61 -2.76 -18.25
C PRO A 68 7.11 -4.08 -17.67
N VAL A 69 7.91 -5.15 -17.75
CA VAL A 69 7.58 -6.47 -17.19
C VAL A 69 7.37 -6.43 -15.68
N ILE A 70 8.17 -5.63 -14.95
CA ILE A 70 8.05 -5.49 -13.49
C ILE A 70 6.75 -4.76 -13.15
N THR A 71 6.50 -3.62 -13.80
CA THR A 71 5.26 -2.85 -13.64
C THR A 71 4.04 -3.72 -13.94
N HIS A 72 4.05 -4.46 -15.05
CA HIS A 72 2.95 -5.33 -15.44
C HIS A 72 2.69 -6.44 -14.42
N ALA A 73 3.73 -7.10 -13.91
CA ALA A 73 3.60 -8.13 -12.89
C ALA A 73 2.98 -7.58 -11.59
N LEU A 74 3.43 -6.42 -11.14
CA LEU A 74 2.89 -5.74 -9.95
C LEU A 74 1.42 -5.35 -10.15
N MET A 75 1.08 -4.79 -11.31
CA MET A 75 -0.29 -4.41 -11.64
C MET A 75 -1.22 -5.63 -11.77
N MET A 76 -0.75 -6.74 -12.33
CA MET A 76 -1.53 -7.98 -12.41
C MET A 76 -1.77 -8.61 -11.03
N ALA A 77 -0.82 -8.48 -10.11
CA ALA A 77 -0.97 -8.98 -8.76
C ALA A 77 -1.91 -8.10 -7.92
N ALA A 78 -1.83 -6.78 -8.03
CA ALA A 78 -2.56 -5.89 -7.14
C ALA A 78 -4.04 -5.74 -7.52
N ASP A 79 -4.92 -5.81 -6.52
CA ASP A 79 -6.33 -5.38 -6.61
C ASP A 79 -6.55 -3.96 -6.04
N ILE A 80 -5.46 -3.29 -5.66
CA ILE A 80 -5.41 -1.93 -5.15
C ILE A 80 -4.46 -1.09 -6.03
N PRO A 81 -4.57 0.25 -6.03
CA PRO A 81 -3.69 1.11 -6.81
C PRO A 81 -2.22 0.85 -6.51
N VAL A 82 -1.38 0.87 -7.54
CA VAL A 82 0.06 0.66 -7.41
C VAL A 82 0.81 1.89 -7.93
N PHE A 83 1.66 2.45 -7.07
CA PHE A 83 2.64 3.45 -7.44
C PHE A 83 3.91 2.72 -7.86
N CYS A 84 4.01 2.37 -9.15
CA CYS A 84 5.13 1.61 -9.72
C CYS A 84 6.31 2.50 -10.09
N GLY A 85 7.52 1.95 -9.98
CA GLY A 85 8.74 2.59 -10.52
C GLY A 85 9.02 3.93 -9.87
N VAL A 86 8.62 4.11 -8.61
CA VAL A 86 8.96 5.28 -7.82
C VAL A 86 10.47 5.25 -7.65
N GLY A 87 11.18 6.00 -8.49
CA GLY A 87 12.62 6.00 -8.55
C GLY A 87 13.23 6.55 -7.26
N GLY A 88 14.20 5.84 -6.72
CA GLY A 88 15.05 6.31 -5.61
C GLY A 88 16.08 7.33 -6.07
N GLY A 89 15.67 8.36 -6.83
CA GLY A 89 16.54 9.51 -7.09
C GLY A 89 17.08 10.06 -5.76
N LEU A 90 18.17 10.84 -5.79
CA LEU A 90 18.69 11.47 -4.59
C LEU A 90 17.58 12.31 -3.94
N THR A 91 16.94 11.75 -2.91
CA THR A 91 15.93 12.47 -2.15
C THR A 91 16.63 13.68 -1.55
N GLN A 92 16.09 14.88 -1.74
CA GLN A 92 16.64 16.11 -1.15
C GLN A 92 16.39 16.21 0.38
N GLY A 93 15.86 15.15 1.00
CA GLY A 93 15.63 15.07 2.43
C GLY A 93 16.95 15.08 3.21
N LYS A 94 16.92 15.76 4.37
CA LYS A 94 18.03 15.79 5.31
C LYS A 94 18.36 14.35 5.75
N ARG A 95 19.57 13.89 5.46
CA ARG A 95 20.08 12.60 5.93
C ARG A 95 20.63 12.81 7.35
N VAL A 96 20.22 11.96 8.29
CA VAL A 96 20.76 11.93 9.64
C VAL A 96 21.95 10.99 9.71
#